data_AF-A0A9X2WVM3-F1
#
_entry.id   AF-A0A9X2WVM3-F1
#
_cell.length_a   1.000
_cell.length_b   1.000
_cell.length_c   1.000
_cell.angle_alpha   90.00
_cell.angle_beta   90.00
_cell.angle_gamma   90.00
#
_symmetry.space_group_name_H-M   'P 1'
#
loop_
_entity.id
_entity.type
_entity.pdbx_description
1 polymer ?
#
loop_
_entity_poly.entity_id
_entity_poly.type
_entity_poly.pdbx_seq_one_letter_code
_entity_poly.pdbx_strand_id
1 'polypeptide(L)'
;MTTIILISILAVVVLPRLFTQSSYSAYSLRNEFISELRQVQQKALNNTDRCFRVTVSGTGYQVSQFSTRNGAVCSGTALSPNPLYSQAFQGGAQLVLVGPNSINSSNFSLDFDIDGSTSLACNGPCINVIANDTVMINVSSEGYIYAN
;
A
#
# COMPACT_ATOMS: atom_id res chain seq x y z
N MET A 1 26.85 -44.19 -6.91
CA MET A 1 25.62 -44.38 -7.71
C MET A 1 24.39 -43.82 -6.99
N THR A 2 24.13 -44.20 -5.73
CA THR A 2 22.97 -43.71 -4.94
C THR A 2 22.96 -42.20 -4.67
N THR A 3 24.13 -41.58 -4.52
CA THR A 3 24.28 -40.13 -4.30
C THR A 3 23.75 -39.31 -5.47
N ILE A 4 24.05 -39.72 -6.71
CA ILE A 4 23.65 -39.00 -7.93
C ILE A 4 22.12 -39.01 -8.09
N ILE A 5 21.47 -40.10 -7.68
CA ILE A 5 20.00 -40.24 -7.68
C ILE A 5 19.35 -39.36 -6.61
N LEU A 6 19.96 -39.24 -5.43
CA LEU A 6 19.44 -38.38 -4.36
C LEU A 6 19.54 -36.88 -4.72
N ILE A 7 20.65 -36.47 -5.35
CA ILE A 7 20.87 -35.07 -5.74
C ILE A 7 19.93 -34.67 -6.88
N SER A 8 19.61 -35.57 -7.82
CA SER A 8 18.68 -35.27 -8.91
C SER A 8 17.25 -35.07 -8.42
N ILE A 9 16.80 -35.86 -7.44
CA ILE A 9 15.47 -35.71 -6.83
C ILE A 9 15.39 -34.40 -6.05
N LEU A 10 16.42 -34.07 -5.26
CA LEU A 10 16.46 -32.78 -4.56
C LEU A 10 16.47 -31.60 -5.53
N ALA A 11 17.24 -31.69 -6.62
CA ALA A 11 17.32 -30.62 -7.61
C ALA A 11 15.95 -30.32 -8.23
N VAL A 12 15.21 -31.34 -8.70
CA VAL A 12 13.90 -31.13 -9.36
C VAL A 12 12.85 -30.54 -8.40
N VAL A 13 12.92 -30.86 -7.11
CA VAL A 13 11.96 -30.37 -6.11
C VAL A 13 12.31 -28.95 -5.62
N VAL A 14 13.60 -28.61 -5.54
CA VAL A 14 14.06 -27.34 -4.97
C VAL A 14 14.21 -26.24 -6.04
N LEU A 15 14.53 -26.58 -7.29
CA LEU A 15 14.69 -25.61 -8.39
C LEU A 15 13.47 -24.69 -8.58
N PRO A 16 12.22 -25.20 -8.62
CA PRO A 16 11.04 -24.35 -8.79
C PRO A 16 10.86 -23.40 -7.62
N ARG A 17 11.13 -23.87 -6.39
CA ARG A 17 11.02 -23.05 -5.18
C ARG A 17 12.06 -21.94 -5.13
N LEU A 18 13.28 -22.20 -5.63
CA LEU A 18 14.33 -21.19 -5.69
C LEU A 18 13.98 -20.05 -6.66
N PHE A 19 13.35 -20.35 -7.81
CA PHE A 19 12.91 -19.33 -8.76
C PHE A 19 11.66 -18.56 -8.32
N THR A 20 10.82 -19.13 -7.44
CA THR A 20 9.67 -18.41 -6.88
C THR A 20 10.02 -17.42 -5.77
N GLN A 21 11.18 -17.54 -5.11
CA GLN A 21 11.53 -16.71 -3.94
C GLN A 21 11.97 -15.28 -4.27
N SER A 22 12.40 -15.00 -5.50
CA SER A 22 12.80 -13.65 -5.94
C SER A 22 11.63 -12.79 -6.41
N SER A 23 10.42 -13.36 -6.48
CA SER A 23 9.22 -12.66 -6.93
C SER A 23 8.53 -12.01 -5.75
N TYR A 24 8.89 -10.77 -5.44
CA TYR A 24 8.08 -9.96 -4.54
C TYR A 24 6.68 -9.85 -5.15
N SER A 25 5.72 -10.55 -4.55
CA SER A 25 4.44 -10.76 -5.21
C SER A 25 3.59 -9.49 -5.11
N ALA A 26 3.08 -9.04 -6.25
CA ALA A 26 2.21 -7.87 -6.30
C ALA A 26 0.94 -8.09 -5.43
N TYR A 27 0.51 -9.34 -5.28
CA TYR A 27 -0.59 -9.73 -4.40
C TYR A 27 -0.27 -9.57 -2.90
N SER A 28 0.95 -9.93 -2.48
CA SER A 28 1.39 -9.73 -1.09
C SER A 28 1.47 -8.25 -0.75
N LEU A 29 2.10 -7.43 -1.60
CA LEU A 29 2.17 -5.99 -1.43
C LEU A 29 0.78 -5.36 -1.40
N ARG A 30 -0.11 -5.81 -2.28
CA ARG A 30 -1.51 -5.36 -2.30
C ARG A 30 -2.19 -5.62 -0.96
N ASN A 31 -2.09 -6.84 -0.44
CA ASN A 31 -2.75 -7.20 0.81
C ASN A 31 -2.16 -6.47 2.01
N GLU A 32 -0.83 -6.33 2.06
CA GLU A 32 -0.13 -5.51 3.06
C GLU A 32 -0.65 -4.07 3.02
N PHE A 33 -0.63 -3.43 1.86
CA PHE A 33 -1.07 -2.05 1.72
C PHE A 33 -2.56 -1.86 2.04
N ILE A 34 -3.45 -2.78 1.63
CA ILE A 34 -4.87 -2.73 2.01
C ILE A 34 -5.03 -2.83 3.54
N SER A 35 -4.28 -3.72 4.20
CA SER A 35 -4.33 -3.86 5.65
C SER A 35 -3.89 -2.59 6.37
N GLU A 36 -2.87 -1.93 5.85
CA GLU A 36 -2.35 -0.66 6.36
C GLU A 36 -3.35 0.48 6.19
N LEU A 37 -3.95 0.62 5.02
CA LEU A 37 -4.96 1.65 4.79
C LEU A 37 -6.16 1.48 5.74
N ARG A 38 -6.60 0.23 5.98
CA ARG A 38 -7.66 -0.06 6.94
C ARG A 38 -7.25 0.22 8.38
N GLN A 39 -5.99 -0.05 8.74
CA GLN A 39 -5.47 0.31 10.05
C GLN A 39 -5.44 1.82 10.26
N VAL A 40 -5.02 2.59 9.26
CA VAL A 40 -5.01 4.07 9.30
C VAL A 40 -6.44 4.60 9.39
N GLN A 41 -7.36 4.03 8.61
CA GLN A 41 -8.80 4.35 8.66
C GLN A 41 -9.37 4.13 10.07
N GLN A 42 -9.08 3.00 10.72
CA GLN A 42 -9.51 2.74 12.09
C GLN A 42 -8.88 3.73 13.09
N LYS A 43 -7.62 4.11 12.90
CA LYS A 43 -6.96 5.13 13.74
C LYS A 43 -7.61 6.50 13.59
N ALA A 44 -8.00 6.88 12.37
CA ALA A 44 -8.70 8.13 12.09
C ALA A 44 -10.09 8.16 12.74
N LEU A 45 -10.86 7.07 12.62
CA LEU A 45 -12.16 6.92 13.27
C LEU A 45 -12.06 6.99 14.81
N ASN A 46 -10.99 6.45 15.40
CA ASN A 46 -10.79 6.46 16.84
C ASN A 46 -10.25 7.80 17.37
N ASN A 47 -9.53 8.57 16.54
CA ASN A 47 -8.93 9.84 16.94
C ASN A 47 -9.47 10.98 16.09
N THR A 48 -10.69 11.39 16.39
CA THR A 48 -11.45 12.43 15.68
C THR A 48 -10.78 13.80 15.65
N ASP A 49 -9.89 14.06 16.62
CA ASP A 49 -9.12 15.31 16.74
C ASP A 49 -7.83 15.31 15.90
N ARG A 50 -7.49 14.18 15.27
CA ARG A 50 -6.26 14.00 14.49
C ARG A 50 -6.59 13.64 13.06
N CYS A 51 -5.79 14.16 12.13
CA CYS A 51 -5.89 13.81 10.72
C CYS A 51 -4.71 12.91 10.34
N PHE A 52 -4.98 11.81 9.65
CA PHE A 52 -3.94 10.87 9.22
C PHE A 52 -3.73 10.95 7.72
N ARG A 53 -2.46 11.04 7.32
CA ARG A 53 -2.02 11.10 5.93
C ARG A 53 -1.08 9.94 5.64
N VAL A 54 -1.41 9.16 4.61
CA VAL A 54 -0.53 8.14 4.04
C VAL A 54 0.10 8.73 2.80
N THR A 55 1.41 8.97 2.86
CA THR A 55 2.18 9.44 1.72
C THR A 55 2.90 8.26 1.10
N VAL A 56 2.61 8.00 -0.17
CA VAL A 56 3.27 6.97 -0.97
C VAL A 56 4.30 7.65 -1.86
N SER A 57 5.49 7.07 -1.93
CA SER A 57 6.55 7.41 -2.85
C SER A 57 6.89 6.21 -3.73
N GLY A 58 7.66 6.42 -4.80
CA GLY A 58 8.08 5.32 -5.67
C GLY A 58 8.90 4.21 -4.98
N THR A 59 9.41 4.45 -3.76
CA THR A 59 10.26 3.52 -3.01
C THR A 59 9.64 3.04 -1.70
N GLY A 60 8.49 3.56 -1.28
CA GLY A 60 7.85 3.16 -0.04
C GLY A 60 6.59 3.94 0.28
N TYR A 61 6.05 3.75 1.48
CA TYR A 61 5.00 4.58 2.04
C TYR A 61 5.32 4.98 3.46
N GLN A 62 4.74 6.09 3.90
CA GLN A 62 4.89 6.62 5.25
C GLN A 62 3.56 7.15 5.75
N VAL A 63 3.32 6.99 7.04
CA VAL A 63 2.11 7.49 7.69
C VAL A 63 2.48 8.64 8.60
N SER A 64 1.75 9.73 8.48
CA SER A 64 1.94 10.96 9.24
C SER A 64 0.61 11.39 9.86
N GLN A 65 0.68 12.15 10.95
CA GLN A 65 -0.49 12.67 11.64
C GLN A 65 -0.41 14.18 11.78
N PHE A 66 -1.55 14.84 11.73
CA PHE A 66 -1.69 16.28 11.78
C PHE A 66 -2.73 16.66 12.84
N SER A 67 -2.53 17.81 13.47
CA SER A 67 -3.45 18.35 14.49
C SER A 67 -4.63 19.12 13.90
N THR A 68 -4.55 19.50 12.63
CA THR A 68 -5.57 20.32 11.96
C THR A 68 -5.96 19.71 10.64
N ARG A 69 -7.18 20.01 10.20
CA ARG A 69 -7.75 19.60 8.93
C ARG A 69 -8.47 20.77 8.29
N ASN A 70 -8.48 20.79 6.97
CA ASN A 70 -9.26 21.71 6.17
C ASN A 70 -10.23 20.90 5.30
N GLY A 71 -11.41 20.59 5.85
CA GLY A 71 -12.31 19.58 5.28
C GLY A 71 -11.70 18.18 5.37
N ALA A 72 -11.75 17.42 4.28
CA ALA A 72 -11.22 16.05 4.18
C ALA A 72 -9.69 15.96 4.01
N VAL A 73 -8.97 17.09 4.02
CA VAL A 73 -7.52 17.17 3.75
C VAL A 73 -6.78 17.57 5.03
N CYS A 74 -5.72 16.84 5.36
CA CYS A 74 -4.88 17.18 6.51
C CYS A 74 -4.09 18.47 6.26
N SER A 75 -4.06 19.38 7.24
CA SER A 75 -3.39 20.67 7.13
C SER A 75 -2.47 20.96 8.32
N GLY A 76 -1.63 21.97 8.17
CA GLY A 76 -0.76 22.46 9.24
C GLY A 76 0.52 21.62 9.43
N THR A 77 1.08 21.70 10.64
CA THR A 77 2.31 21.01 10.99
C THR A 77 2.04 19.56 11.38
N ALA A 78 2.89 18.65 10.88
CA ALA A 78 2.84 17.25 11.28
C ALA A 78 3.20 17.12 12.76
N LEU A 79 2.42 16.32 13.50
CA LEU A 79 2.65 16.05 14.92
C LEU A 79 3.79 15.04 15.08
N SER A 80 4.62 15.24 16.10
CA SER A 80 5.65 14.27 16.46
C SER A 80 5.03 13.02 17.08
N PRO A 81 5.49 11.81 16.73
CA PRO A 81 6.52 11.51 15.73
C PRO A 81 6.02 11.64 14.29
N ASN A 82 6.86 12.19 13.40
CA ASN A 82 6.59 12.34 11.97
C ASN A 82 7.77 11.86 11.11
N PRO A 83 7.64 10.79 10.30
CA PRO A 83 6.46 9.92 10.19
C PRO A 83 6.25 9.05 11.44
N LEU A 84 5.01 8.59 11.67
CA LEU A 84 4.68 7.59 12.70
C LEU A 84 5.41 6.28 12.41
N TYR A 85 5.42 5.88 11.14
CA TYR A 85 6.17 4.76 10.61
C TYR A 85 6.33 4.92 9.11
N SER A 86 7.39 4.32 8.57
CA SER A 86 7.66 4.24 7.15
C SER A 86 8.01 2.79 6.79
N GLN A 87 7.59 2.39 5.60
CA GLN A 87 7.84 1.07 5.04
C GLN A 87 8.40 1.25 3.65
N ALA A 88 9.54 0.61 3.38
CA ALA A 88 10.16 0.64 2.06
C ALA A 88 9.70 -0.57 1.24
N PHE A 89 9.36 -0.34 -0.03
CA PHE A 89 9.08 -1.43 -0.96
C PHE A 89 10.34 -2.25 -1.23
N GLN A 90 10.15 -3.56 -1.36
CA GLN A 90 11.22 -4.49 -1.69
C GLN A 90 11.08 -4.94 -3.14
N GLY A 91 12.20 -5.32 -3.78
CA GLY A 91 12.16 -5.93 -5.11
C GLY A 91 11.71 -5.00 -6.25
N GLY A 92 11.89 -3.68 -6.12
CA GLY A 92 11.55 -2.72 -7.18
C GLY A 92 10.05 -2.50 -7.38
N ALA A 93 9.22 -2.92 -6.42
CA ALA A 93 7.79 -2.68 -6.46
C ALA A 93 7.46 -1.19 -6.24
N GLN A 94 6.39 -0.74 -6.90
CA GLN A 94 5.91 0.63 -6.83
C GLN A 94 4.38 0.65 -6.80
N LEU A 95 3.82 1.67 -6.16
CA LEU A 95 2.40 1.96 -6.20
C LEU A 95 2.18 3.21 -7.04
N VAL A 96 1.24 3.15 -7.97
CA VAL A 96 0.89 4.26 -8.87
C VAL A 96 -0.59 4.59 -8.70
N LEU A 97 -0.89 5.86 -8.54
CA LEU A 97 -2.26 6.34 -8.47
C LEU A 97 -2.84 6.49 -9.88
N VAL A 98 -3.97 5.82 -10.15
CA VAL A 98 -4.62 5.74 -11.49
C VAL A 98 -6.09 6.19 -11.43
N GLY A 99 -6.44 6.97 -10.40
CA GLY A 99 -7.81 7.46 -10.22
C GLY A 99 -8.27 8.44 -11.31
N PRO A 100 -9.58 8.68 -11.44
CA PRO A 100 -10.18 9.48 -12.52
C PRO A 100 -9.67 10.92 -12.62
N ASN A 101 -9.10 11.47 -11.53
CA ASN A 101 -8.56 12.82 -11.45
C ASN A 101 -7.04 12.84 -11.14
N SER A 102 -6.33 11.71 -11.30
CA SER A 102 -4.90 11.62 -11.01
C SER A 102 -4.08 11.29 -12.25
N ILE A 103 -3.01 12.05 -12.46
CA ILE A 103 -1.94 11.69 -13.40
C ILE A 103 -1.23 10.48 -12.78
N ASN A 104 -0.98 9.42 -13.55
CA ASN A 104 -0.19 8.24 -13.16
C ASN A 104 1.07 8.65 -12.38
N SER A 105 0.95 8.73 -11.06
CA SER A 105 1.98 9.26 -10.18
C SER A 105 2.33 8.19 -9.18
N SER A 106 3.63 7.88 -9.10
CA SER A 106 4.20 7.05 -8.05
C SER A 106 4.40 7.81 -6.74
N ASN A 107 4.11 9.12 -6.72
CA ASN A 107 4.13 9.95 -5.53
C ASN A 107 2.75 10.57 -5.31
N PHE A 108 2.05 10.14 -4.26
CA PHE A 108 0.73 10.65 -3.92
C PHE A 108 0.48 10.56 -2.42
N SER A 109 -0.45 11.39 -1.92
CA SER A 109 -0.87 11.38 -0.53
C SER A 109 -2.36 11.08 -0.44
N LEU A 110 -2.72 10.19 0.47
CA LEU A 110 -4.08 9.84 0.84
C LEU A 110 -4.35 10.43 2.22
N ASP A 111 -5.37 11.29 2.33
CA ASP A 111 -5.81 11.82 3.62
C ASP A 111 -7.07 11.08 4.06
N PHE A 112 -7.15 10.78 5.35
CA PHE A 112 -8.32 10.18 5.97
C PHE A 112 -9.02 11.23 6.83
N ASP A 113 -10.31 11.44 6.56
CA ASP A 113 -11.16 12.28 7.40
C ASP A 113 -11.66 11.51 8.63
N ILE A 114 -12.35 12.21 9.52
CA ILE A 114 -12.96 11.69 10.75
C ILE A 114 -13.95 10.56 10.50
N ASP A 115 -14.60 10.57 9.34
CA ASP A 115 -15.57 9.54 8.93
C ASP A 115 -14.87 8.32 8.32
N GLY A 116 -13.53 8.31 8.30
CA GLY A 116 -12.71 7.26 7.70
C GLY A 116 -12.74 7.25 6.17
N SER A 117 -13.38 8.24 5.54
CA SER A 117 -13.37 8.42 4.10
C SER A 117 -12.01 8.95 3.64
N THR A 118 -11.52 8.44 2.52
CA THR A 118 -10.31 8.94 1.88
C THR A 118 -10.62 10.22 1.10
N SER A 119 -9.73 11.20 1.12
CA SER A 119 -9.81 12.42 0.28
C SER A 119 -9.75 12.13 -1.22
N LEU A 120 -9.45 10.90 -1.60
CA LEU A 120 -9.41 10.44 -2.97
C LEU A 120 -10.82 10.09 -3.46
N ALA A 121 -11.33 10.89 -4.41
CA ALA A 121 -12.59 10.67 -5.10
C ALA A 121 -12.49 9.52 -6.12
N CYS A 122 -12.24 8.33 -5.60
CA CYS A 122 -12.14 7.08 -6.34
C CYS A 122 -13.50 6.41 -6.43
N ASN A 123 -13.88 6.01 -7.64
CA ASN A 123 -15.07 5.20 -7.87
C ASN A 123 -14.72 4.00 -8.74
N GLY A 124 -13.92 3.08 -8.18
CA GLY A 124 -13.40 1.91 -8.90
C GLY A 124 -11.88 1.71 -8.70
N PRO A 125 -11.16 1.19 -9.72
CA PRO A 125 -9.72 0.97 -9.62
C PRO A 125 -9.00 2.29 -9.44
N CYS A 126 -8.20 2.40 -8.37
CA CYS A 126 -7.58 3.66 -8.02
C CYS A 126 -6.08 3.59 -7.76
N ILE A 127 -5.57 2.44 -7.34
CA ILE A 127 -4.14 2.28 -7.07
C ILE A 127 -3.66 1.02 -7.77
N ASN A 128 -2.67 1.17 -8.64
CA ASN A 128 -2.00 0.07 -9.28
C ASN A 128 -0.76 -0.31 -8.46
N VAL A 129 -0.69 -1.58 -8.08
CA VAL A 129 0.46 -2.19 -7.44
C VAL A 129 1.28 -2.85 -8.54
N ILE A 130 2.45 -2.31 -8.83
CA ILE A 130 3.34 -2.78 -9.89
C ILE A 130 4.53 -3.47 -9.23
N ALA A 131 4.66 -4.77 -9.44
CA ALA A 131 5.86 -5.55 -9.11
C ALA A 131 6.18 -6.46 -10.30
N ASN A 132 6.19 -7.79 -10.12
CA ASN A 132 6.28 -8.74 -11.24
C ASN A 132 4.98 -8.81 -12.06
N ASP A 133 3.84 -8.69 -11.37
CA ASP A 133 2.53 -8.53 -11.96
C ASP A 133 1.99 -7.13 -11.62
N THR A 134 0.98 -6.69 -12.37
CA THR A 134 0.23 -5.49 -12.03
C THR A 134 -1.15 -5.89 -11.49
N VAL A 135 -1.43 -5.49 -10.26
CA VAL A 135 -2.73 -5.73 -9.61
C VAL A 135 -3.30 -4.43 -9.10
N MET A 136 -4.62 -4.33 -9.12
CA MET A 136 -5.33 -3.11 -8.77
C MET A 136 -5.95 -3.20 -7.37
N ILE A 137 -5.99 -2.05 -6.71
CA ILE A 137 -6.75 -1.80 -5.49
C ILE A 137 -7.88 -0.84 -5.86
N ASN A 138 -9.08 -1.25 -5.49
CA ASN A 138 -10.28 -0.47 -5.72
C ASN A 138 -10.67 0.25 -4.43
N VAL A 139 -11.14 1.48 -4.60
CA VAL A 139 -11.71 2.28 -3.52
C VAL A 139 -13.09 2.74 -3.97
N SER A 140 -14.09 2.52 -3.12
CA SER A 140 -15.48 2.93 -3.35
C SER A 140 -15.68 4.40 -2.99
N SER A 141 -16.74 5.04 -3.49
CA SER A 141 -17.13 6.40 -3.07
C SER A 141 -17.28 6.54 -1.56
N GLU A 142 -17.74 5.47 -0.91
CA GLU A 142 -17.95 5.39 0.54
C GLU A 142 -16.63 5.17 1.33
N GLY A 143 -15.47 5.12 0.66
CA GLY A 143 -14.18 4.86 1.30
C GLY A 143 -13.89 3.39 1.60
N TYR A 144 -14.69 2.44 1.07
CA TYR A 144 -14.41 1.01 1.21
C TYR A 144 -13.30 0.57 0.26
N ILE A 145 -12.23 0.00 0.84
CA ILE A 145 -11.02 -0.43 0.15
C ILE A 145 -11.04 -1.95 -0.04
N TYR A 146 -10.91 -2.42 -1.27
CA TYR A 146 -10.92 -3.85 -1.59
C TYR A 146 -10.01 -4.22 -2.77
N ALA A 147 -9.68 -5.50 -2.84
CA ALA A 147 -8.94 -6.09 -3.94
C ALA A 147 -9.91 -6.56 -5.03
N ASN A 148 -9.56 -6.30 -6.30
CA ASN A 148 -10.21 -6.89 -7.49
C ASN A 148 -9.39 -8.07 -8.01
#